data_AF-A0AAV0Z1Q3-F1
#
_entry.id   AF-A0AAV0Z1Q3-F1
#
_cell.length_a   1.000
_cell.length_b   1.000
_cell.length_c   1.000
_cell.angle_alpha   90.00
_cell.angle_beta   90.00
_cell.angle_gamma   90.00
#
_symmetry.space_group_name_H-M   'P 1'
#
loop_
_entity.id
_entity.type
_entity.pdbx_description
1 polymer ?
#
loop_
_entity_poly.entity_id
_entity_poly.type
_entity_poly.pdbx_seq_one_letter_code
_entity_poly.pdbx_strand_id
1 'polypeptide(L)'
;MATINGLTRGGEYFHMRYPAHILNLVVNEGLKDKHLSINSVRDVVRFVKSSPHREAKFKKCIEFVGITCKKLVCLDVSTRWNLTYLMLEVAEKFQLTFDKLEEEESRYREFFGKGNPLVVMIGTFPELFSFF
;
A
#
# COMPACT_ATOMS: atom_id res chain seq x y z
N MET A 1 -16.15 17.07 -57.24
CA MET A 1 -14.99 17.96 -56.99
C MET A 1 -15.51 19.27 -56.42
N ALA A 2 -15.26 19.52 -55.14
CA ALA A 2 -15.20 20.85 -54.55
C ALA A 2 -14.27 20.75 -53.33
N THR A 3 -13.09 21.34 -53.46
CA THR A 3 -12.00 21.33 -52.48
C THR A 3 -12.29 22.35 -51.40
N ILE A 4 -12.23 21.96 -50.12
CA ILE A 4 -12.24 22.89 -48.98
C ILE A 4 -10.88 22.81 -48.29
N ASN A 5 -9.97 23.67 -48.72
CA ASN A 5 -8.75 23.99 -47.99
C ASN A 5 -9.05 25.19 -47.10
N GLY A 6 -9.17 24.96 -45.80
CA GLY A 6 -9.34 25.99 -44.77
C GLY A 6 -8.64 25.55 -43.49
N LEU A 7 -7.34 25.84 -43.40
CA LEU A 7 -6.50 25.63 -42.23
C LEU A 7 -7.03 26.41 -41.02
N THR A 8 -7.40 25.71 -39.94
CA THR A 8 -7.18 26.20 -38.57
C THR A 8 -6.35 25.17 -37.81
N ARG A 9 -5.21 25.68 -37.37
CA ARG A 9 -4.06 25.07 -36.71
C ARG A 9 -4.40 24.90 -35.22
N GLY A 10 -4.12 23.74 -34.62
CA GLY A 10 -4.00 23.61 -33.16
C GLY A 10 -4.95 22.65 -32.44
N GLY A 11 -5.35 21.53 -33.05
CA GLY A 11 -6.06 20.46 -32.37
C GLY A 11 -5.15 19.51 -31.57
N GLU A 12 -4.01 19.97 -31.07
CA GLU A 12 -3.07 19.11 -30.35
C GLU A 12 -3.36 19.13 -28.84
N TYR A 13 -3.64 17.95 -28.30
CA TYR A 13 -3.68 17.58 -26.87
C TYR A 13 -4.91 17.92 -26.01
N PHE A 14 -6.13 17.57 -26.44
CA PHE A 14 -7.16 17.20 -25.45
C PHE A 14 -6.99 15.74 -25.05
N HIS A 15 -5.92 15.44 -24.32
CA HIS A 15 -5.79 14.17 -23.62
C HIS A 15 -6.77 14.21 -22.44
N MET A 16 -8.05 13.90 -22.71
CA MET A 16 -9.05 13.72 -21.66
C MET A 16 -8.53 12.60 -20.76
N ARG A 17 -8.04 12.97 -19.58
CA ARG A 17 -7.62 12.01 -18.57
C ARG A 17 -8.88 11.25 -18.21
N TYR A 18 -8.94 9.96 -18.58
CA TYR A 18 -10.05 9.08 -18.21
C TYR A 18 -10.34 9.23 -16.71
N PRO A 19 -11.60 9.20 -16.23
CA PRO A 19 -11.92 9.46 -14.83
C PRO A 19 -11.06 8.69 -13.82
N ALA A 20 -10.67 7.45 -14.14
CA ALA A 20 -9.75 6.67 -13.30
C ALA A 20 -8.34 7.28 -13.18
N HIS A 21 -7.85 7.99 -14.21
CA HIS A 21 -6.58 8.71 -14.16
C HIS A 21 -6.66 9.96 -13.30
N ILE A 22 -7.76 10.71 -13.35
CA ILE A 22 -8.01 11.85 -12.44
C ILE A 22 -8.09 11.34 -10.99
N LEU A 23 -8.83 10.27 -10.75
CA LEU A 23 -8.91 9.62 -9.44
C LEU A 23 -7.54 9.17 -8.93
N ASN A 24 -6.73 8.52 -9.78
CA ASN A 24 -5.36 8.11 -9.42
C ASN A 24 -4.48 9.30 -9.04
N LEU A 25 -4.67 10.49 -9.64
CA LEU A 25 -3.91 11.68 -9.27
C LEU A 25 -4.34 12.24 -7.92
N VAL A 26 -5.65 12.38 -7.69
CA VAL A 26 -6.20 12.90 -6.43
C VAL A 26 -5.82 11.99 -5.26
N VAL A 27 -5.98 10.67 -5.43
CA VAL A 27 -5.64 9.70 -4.39
C VAL A 27 -4.15 9.70 -4.12
N ASN A 28 -3.29 9.66 -5.15
CA ASN A 28 -1.84 9.70 -4.93
C ASN A 28 -1.39 11.00 -4.26
N GLU A 29 -2.05 12.14 -4.54
CA GLU A 29 -1.77 13.39 -3.83
C GLU A 29 -2.09 13.25 -2.34
N GLY A 30 -3.27 12.73 -1.98
CA GLY A 30 -3.63 12.51 -0.57
C GLY A 30 -2.75 11.47 0.14
N LEU A 31 -2.22 10.48 -0.59
CA LEU A 31 -1.29 9.50 -0.04
C LEU A 31 0.10 10.08 0.24
N LYS A 32 0.48 11.23 -0.36
CA LYS A 32 1.78 11.88 -0.08
C LYS A 32 1.89 12.33 1.38
N ASP A 33 0.80 12.85 1.95
CA ASP A 33 0.78 13.30 3.34
C ASP A 33 0.98 12.15 4.34
N LYS A 34 0.64 10.93 3.91
CA LYS A 34 0.80 9.69 4.70
C LYS A 34 1.94 8.81 4.17
N HIS A 35 2.82 9.37 3.33
CA HIS A 35 3.86 8.60 2.64
C HIS A 35 4.81 7.90 3.60
N LEU A 36 5.17 8.53 4.73
CA LEU A 36 5.99 7.89 5.77
C LEU A 36 5.32 6.64 6.33
N SER A 37 4.01 6.72 6.57
CA SER A 37 3.25 5.59 7.10
C SER A 37 3.12 4.45 6.10
N ILE A 38 2.80 4.79 4.85
CA ILE A 38 2.70 3.79 3.78
C ILE A 38 4.05 3.13 3.53
N ASN A 39 5.15 3.89 3.56
CA ASN A 39 6.50 3.35 3.42
C ASN A 39 6.84 2.37 4.54
N SER A 40 6.47 2.70 5.77
CA SER A 40 6.69 1.82 6.90
C SER A 40 5.95 0.49 6.75
N VAL A 41 4.67 0.51 6.32
CA VAL A 41 3.94 -0.74 6.00
C VAL A 41 4.68 -1.49 4.89
N ARG A 42 5.06 -0.78 3.82
CA ARG A 42 5.77 -1.36 2.67
C ARG A 42 7.08 -2.03 3.10
N ASP A 43 7.82 -1.44 4.03
CA ASP A 43 9.08 -1.98 4.53
C ASP A 43 8.85 -3.26 5.33
N VAL A 44 7.81 -3.31 6.17
CA VAL A 44 7.40 -4.52 6.91
C VAL A 44 6.98 -5.63 5.95
N VAL A 45 6.14 -5.30 4.96
CA VAL A 45 5.72 -6.25 3.92
C VAL A 45 6.93 -6.77 3.15
N ARG A 46 7.87 -5.89 2.79
CA ARG A 46 9.12 -6.26 2.12
C ARG A 46 9.97 -7.17 2.99
N PHE A 47 10.06 -6.92 4.30
CA PHE A 47 10.81 -7.76 5.23
C PHE A 47 10.25 -9.18 5.27
N VAL A 48 8.93 -9.34 5.39
CA VAL A 48 8.27 -10.65 5.41
C VAL A 48 8.52 -11.40 4.10
N LYS A 49 8.45 -10.68 2.97
CA LYS A 49 8.60 -11.26 1.63
C LYS A 49 10.06 -11.42 1.17
N SER A 50 11.03 -10.91 1.92
CA SER A 50 12.44 -10.92 1.48
C SER A 50 13.07 -12.32 1.47
N SER A 51 12.47 -13.29 2.17
CA SER A 51 12.98 -14.67 2.25
C SER A 51 11.85 -15.66 2.52
N PRO A 52 11.86 -16.86 1.90
CA PRO A 52 10.91 -17.92 2.20
C PRO A 52 10.88 -18.30 3.69
N HIS A 53 12.02 -18.18 4.38
CA HIS A 53 12.09 -18.48 5.82
C HIS A 53 11.30 -17.48 6.66
N ARG A 54 11.40 -16.18 6.34
CA ARG A 54 10.65 -15.11 7.02
C ARG A 54 9.16 -15.24 6.74
N GLU A 55 8.79 -15.56 5.50
CA GLU A 55 7.40 -15.81 5.12
C GLU A 55 6.82 -17.02 5.85
N ALA A 56 7.57 -18.12 5.98
CA ALA A 56 7.14 -19.29 6.74
C ALA A 56 6.97 -18.98 8.23
N LYS A 57 7.87 -18.18 8.82
CA LYS A 57 7.75 -17.75 10.22
C LYS A 57 6.53 -16.85 10.42
N PHE A 58 6.27 -15.92 9.50
CA PHE A 58 5.07 -15.10 9.52
C PHE A 58 3.78 -15.94 9.45
N LYS A 59 3.73 -16.97 8.59
CA LYS A 59 2.59 -17.90 8.54
C LYS A 59 2.37 -18.63 9.88
N LYS A 60 3.44 -19.05 10.56
CA LYS A 60 3.31 -19.63 11.92
C LYS A 60 2.74 -18.62 12.91
N CYS A 61 3.14 -17.35 12.83
CA CYS A 61 2.55 -16.29 13.66
C CYS A 61 1.06 -16.07 13.34
N ILE A 62 0.64 -16.14 12.06
CA ILE A 62 -0.78 -16.07 11.67
C ILE A 62 -1.57 -17.20 12.34
N GLU A 63 -1.07 -18.43 12.25
CA GLU A 63 -1.68 -19.61 12.85
C GLU A 63 -1.76 -19.49 14.37
N PHE A 64 -0.70 -19.00 15.01
CA PHE A 64 -0.65 -18.80 16.47
C PHE A 64 -1.65 -17.76 16.96
N VAL A 65 -1.77 -16.63 16.26
CA VAL A 65 -2.74 -15.57 16.61
C VAL A 65 -4.17 -15.98 16.23
N GLY A 66 -4.34 -17.00 15.39
CA GLY A 66 -5.66 -17.53 15.00
C GLY A 66 -6.39 -16.64 13.99
N ILE A 67 -5.65 -15.89 13.16
CA ILE A 67 -6.26 -15.01 12.16
C ILE A 67 -6.83 -15.85 11.02
N THR A 68 -8.14 -15.74 10.79
CA THR A 68 -8.88 -16.48 9.75
C THR A 68 -8.83 -15.80 8.37
N CYS A 69 -8.12 -14.67 8.25
CA CYS A 69 -7.95 -13.94 7.00
C CYS A 69 -7.19 -14.78 5.97
N LYS A 70 -7.85 -15.13 4.86
CA LYS A 70 -7.24 -15.89 3.74
C LYS A 70 -6.39 -15.02 2.81
N LYS A 71 -6.36 -13.69 3.01
CA LYS A 71 -5.59 -12.78 2.15
C LYS A 71 -4.10 -12.94 2.47
N LEU A 72 -3.26 -12.86 1.44
CA LEU A 72 -1.82 -12.84 1.58
C LEU A 72 -1.33 -11.39 1.58
N VAL A 73 -0.28 -11.13 2.34
CA VAL A 73 0.42 -9.85 2.30
C VAL A 73 1.00 -9.64 0.90
N CYS A 74 0.71 -8.49 0.29
CA CYS A 74 1.14 -8.13 -1.05
C CYS A 74 1.86 -6.78 -1.01
N LEU A 75 2.97 -6.66 -1.74
CA LEU A 75 3.68 -5.39 -1.89
C LEU A 75 2.90 -4.52 -2.89
N ASP A 76 2.72 -3.25 -2.57
CA ASP A 76 2.05 -2.33 -3.46
C ASP A 76 2.93 -1.88 -4.64
N VAL A 77 2.30 -1.18 -5.59
CA VAL A 77 2.99 -0.48 -6.68
C VAL A 77 2.63 0.99 -6.55
N SER A 78 3.62 1.84 -6.29
CA SER A 78 3.43 3.26 -5.96
C SER A 78 2.65 4.07 -7.00
N THR A 79 2.59 3.61 -8.26
CA THR A 79 1.84 4.26 -9.34
C THR A 79 0.37 3.82 -9.43
N ARG A 80 -0.05 2.83 -8.62
CA ARG A 80 -1.38 2.21 -8.65
C ARG A 80 -1.98 2.17 -7.26
N TRP A 81 -2.81 3.17 -6.94
CA TRP A 81 -3.44 3.30 -5.63
C TRP A 81 -4.22 2.06 -5.19
N ASN A 82 -4.83 1.32 -6.13
CA ASN A 82 -5.56 0.07 -5.85
C ASN A 82 -4.69 -0.96 -5.10
N LEU A 83 -3.42 -1.07 -5.46
CA LEU A 83 -2.50 -2.03 -4.82
C LEU A 83 -2.04 -1.52 -3.46
N THR A 84 -1.86 -0.21 -3.30
CA THR A 84 -1.57 0.41 -2.00
C THR A 84 -2.73 0.19 -1.04
N TYR A 85 -3.97 0.39 -1.50
CA TYR A 85 -5.17 0.09 -0.71
C TYR A 85 -5.22 -1.38 -0.26
N LEU A 86 -5.01 -2.33 -1.18
CA LEU A 86 -5.01 -3.76 -0.84
C LEU A 86 -3.89 -4.13 0.16
N MET A 87 -2.70 -3.54 0.02
CA MET A 87 -1.60 -3.73 0.97
C MET A 87 -2.00 -3.25 2.37
N LEU A 88 -2.60 -2.06 2.46
CA LEU A 88 -3.02 -1.46 3.73
C LEU A 88 -4.17 -2.24 4.39
N GLU A 89 -5.19 -2.61 3.62
CA GLU A 89 -6.34 -3.40 4.09
C GLU A 89 -5.90 -4.76 4.65
N VAL A 90 -4.88 -5.37 4.02
CA VAL A 90 -4.31 -6.62 4.50
C VAL A 90 -3.42 -6.39 5.73
N ALA A 91 -2.59 -5.36 5.72
CA ALA A 91 -1.70 -5.04 6.84
C ALA A 91 -2.48 -4.76 8.13
N GLU A 92 -3.60 -4.04 8.04
CA GLU A 92 -4.52 -3.80 9.16
C GLU A 92 -5.00 -5.10 9.80
N LYS A 93 -5.43 -6.07 8.97
CA LYS A 93 -5.91 -7.38 9.46
C LYS A 93 -4.84 -8.22 10.10
N PHE A 94 -3.56 -7.98 9.79
CA PHE A 94 -2.42 -8.74 10.32
C PHE A 94 -1.65 -8.01 11.43
N GLN A 95 -2.19 -6.91 11.98
CA GLN A 95 -1.51 -6.12 13.01
C GLN A 95 -0.99 -6.97 14.18
N LEU A 96 -1.86 -7.79 14.80
CA LEU A 96 -1.49 -8.67 15.90
C LEU A 96 -0.42 -9.71 15.51
N THR A 97 -0.40 -10.14 14.24
CA THR A 97 0.63 -11.04 13.73
C THR A 97 1.97 -10.35 13.62
N PHE A 98 2.01 -9.08 13.21
CA PHE A 98 3.25 -8.31 13.15
C PHE A 98 3.79 -8.00 14.54
N ASP A 99 2.92 -7.72 15.51
CA ASP A 99 3.31 -7.58 16.92
C ASP A 99 3.95 -8.87 17.43
N LYS A 100 3.33 -10.01 17.12
CA LYS A 100 3.91 -11.32 17.46
C LYS A 100 5.23 -11.60 16.74
N LEU A 101 5.37 -11.17 15.48
CA LEU A 101 6.61 -11.32 14.74
C LEU A 101 7.75 -10.51 15.36
N GLU A 102 7.48 -9.32 15.88
CA GLU A 102 8.45 -8.48 16.59
C GLU A 102 8.98 -9.16 17.86
N GLU A 103 8.12 -9.87 18.60
CA GLU A 103 8.52 -10.65 19.78
C GLU A 103 9.42 -11.85 19.41
N GLU A 104 9.08 -12.54 18.32
CA GLU A 104 9.67 -13.84 17.96
C GLU A 104 10.94 -13.71 17.09
N GLU A 105 11.14 -12.62 16.36
CA GLU A 105 12.26 -12.42 15.44
C GLU A 105 13.14 -11.24 15.85
N SER A 106 14.29 -11.53 16.48
CA SER A 106 15.26 -10.49 16.88
C SER A 106 15.72 -9.63 15.69
N ARG A 107 15.86 -10.21 14.50
CA ARG A 107 16.22 -9.49 13.26
C ARG A 107 15.16 -8.50 12.81
N TYR A 108 13.90 -8.68 13.21
CA TYR A 108 12.84 -7.71 12.95
C TYR A 108 13.10 -6.43 13.75
N ARG A 109 13.41 -6.57 15.05
CA ARG A 109 13.78 -5.45 15.93
C ARG A 109 15.09 -4.79 15.52
N GLU A 110 16.06 -5.55 15.04
CA GLU A 110 17.31 -4.97 14.49
C GLU A 110 17.04 -4.15 13.22
N PHE A 111 16.13 -4.60 12.36
CA PHE A 111 15.82 -3.93 11.10
C PHE A 111 14.96 -2.67 11.28
N PHE A 112 14.00 -2.68 12.22
CA PHE A 112 13.06 -1.57 12.43
C PHE A 112 13.36 -0.69 13.66
N GLY A 113 14.26 -1.11 14.56
CA GLY A 113 14.52 -0.44 15.83
C GLY A 113 13.52 -0.81 16.93
N LYS A 114 13.60 -0.13 18.10
CA LYS A 114 12.58 -0.26 19.16
C LYS A 114 11.37 0.61 18.80
N GLY A 115 10.23 -0.03 18.59
CA GLY A 115 8.96 0.62 18.27
C GLY A 115 8.35 -0.03 17.05
N ASN A 116 7.24 -0.73 17.24
CA ASN A 116 6.53 -1.37 16.14
C ASN A 116 6.12 -0.30 15.12
N PRO A 117 6.55 -0.39 13.85
CA PRO A 117 6.23 0.61 12.87
C PRO A 117 4.71 0.71 12.62
N LEU A 118 3.94 -0.35 12.90
CA LEU A 118 2.52 -0.44 12.57
C LEU A 118 1.58 0.08 13.66
N VAL A 119 1.98 0.00 14.94
CA VAL A 119 1.16 0.43 16.08
C VAL A 119 0.90 1.95 16.08
N VAL A 120 1.84 2.74 15.54
CA VAL A 120 1.70 4.19 15.43
C VAL A 120 0.81 4.60 14.24
N MET A 121 0.50 3.68 13.32
CA MET A 121 -0.08 4.05 12.03
C MET A 121 -1.57 3.84 11.94
N ILE A 122 -2.09 2.72 12.46
CA ILE A 122 -3.50 2.34 12.25
C ILE A 122 -4.45 3.25 13.05
N GLY A 123 -4.00 3.81 14.18
CA GLY A 123 -4.75 4.84 14.92
C GLY A 123 -4.97 6.15 14.14
N THR A 124 -4.23 6.36 13.06
CA THR A 124 -4.27 7.57 12.20
C THR A 124 -4.92 7.31 10.84
N PHE A 125 -5.37 6.07 10.59
CA PHE A 125 -6.01 5.60 9.35
C PHE A 125 -7.55 5.67 9.28
N PRO A 126 -8.35 5.91 10.35
CA PRO A 126 -9.82 5.92 10.23
C PRO A 126 -10.33 6.94 9.20
N GLU A 127 -9.64 8.07 9.07
CA GLU A 127 -10.04 9.17 8.17
C GLU A 127 -9.78 8.87 6.68
N LEU A 128 -8.85 7.96 6.35
CA LEU A 128 -8.60 7.62 4.94
C LEU A 128 -9.71 6.75 4.35
N PHE A 129 -10.38 5.93 5.17
CA PHE A 129 -11.52 5.13 4.72
C PHE A 129 -12.79 5.98 4.51
N SER A 130 -12.86 7.20 5.05
CA SER A 130 -13.99 8.12 4.80
C SER A 130 -13.91 8.90 3.49
N PHE A 131 -12.77 8.84 2.79
CA PHE A 131 -12.56 9.52 1.50
C PHE A 131 -12.67 8.58 0.28
N PHE A 132 -12.90 7.29 0.50
CA PHE A 132 -13.20 6.29 -0.53
C PHE A 132 -14.64 5.79 -0.41
#